data_AF-A0A661ASA3-F1
#
_entry.id   AF-A0A661ASA3-F1
#
_cell.length_a   1.000
_cell.length_b   1.000
_cell.length_c   1.000
_cell.angle_alpha   90.00
_cell.angle_beta   90.00
_cell.angle_gamma   90.00
#
_symmetry.space_group_name_H-M   'P 1'
#
loop_
_entity.id
_entity.type
_entity.pdbx_description
1 polymer ?
#
loop_
_entity_poly.entity_id
_entity_poly.type
_entity_poly.pdbx_seq_one_letter_code
_entity_poly.pdbx_strand_id
1 'polypeptide(L)'
;MHSSKILFVFTFLFMGVLFADTYVEPFEDLDYCNMAKTTGGWDVADSFGTVARQAPSEKSWGNASGQTMQCDFSGNYIYAADNDGVAKFSISSGSQTAHITTTGNAVDIAISGSYAYVASSSNFYSVL
;
A
#
# COMPACT_ATOMS: atom_id res chain seq x y z
N MET A 1 -42.78 28.49 13.37
CA MET A 1 -41.72 28.96 14.28
C MET A 1 -41.05 27.71 14.83
N HIS A 2 -39.81 27.33 14.57
CA HIS A 2 -38.63 28.01 14.07
C HIS A 2 -38.03 27.18 12.92
N SER A 3 -37.73 27.86 11.83
CA SER A 3 -36.92 27.36 10.73
C SER A 3 -35.47 27.56 11.10
N SER A 4 -34.66 26.51 11.05
CA SER A 4 -33.20 26.62 10.98
C SER A 4 -32.73 25.72 9.86
N LYS A 5 -32.72 26.28 8.64
CA LYS A 5 -32.07 25.70 7.47
C LYS A 5 -30.57 25.91 7.64
N ILE A 6 -29.81 24.82 7.79
CA ILE A 6 -28.36 24.87 7.57
C ILE A 6 -28.13 24.48 6.11
N LEU A 7 -27.78 25.51 5.35
CA LEU A 7 -27.50 25.46 3.93
C LEU A 7 -25.99 25.30 3.77
N PHE A 8 -25.51 24.08 3.49
CA PHE A 8 -24.18 23.92 2.91
C PHE A 8 -24.33 23.95 1.40
N VAL A 9 -24.15 25.14 0.82
CA VAL A 9 -23.93 25.28 -0.62
C VAL A 9 -22.46 24.94 -0.88
N PHE A 10 -22.19 23.71 -1.32
CA PHE A 10 -21.01 23.46 -2.14
C PHE A 10 -21.48 23.40 -3.58
N THR A 11 -21.44 24.55 -4.25
CA THR A 11 -21.56 24.60 -5.71
C THR A 11 -20.27 24.02 -6.28
N PHE A 12 -20.25 22.72 -6.52
CA PHE A 12 -19.42 22.20 -7.61
C PHE A 12 -20.33 22.11 -8.83
N LEU A 13 -20.18 23.08 -9.72
CA LEU A 13 -20.79 23.04 -11.04
C LEU A 13 -20.04 21.96 -11.84
N PHE A 14 -20.54 20.73 -11.78
CA PHE A 14 -20.25 19.74 -12.81
C PHE A 14 -21.61 19.28 -13.38
N MET A 15 -21.75 19.43 -14.69
CA MET A 15 -22.96 19.14 -15.47
C MET A 15 -23.52 17.75 -15.18
N GLY A 16 -24.75 17.69 -14.62
CA GLY A 16 -25.57 16.48 -14.47
C GLY A 16 -24.95 15.45 -13.53
N VAL A 17 -25.62 14.88 -12.53
CA VAL A 17 -26.94 14.27 -12.54
C VAL A 17 -27.35 14.10 -11.07
N LEU A 18 -28.62 14.31 -10.76
CA LEU A 18 -29.19 14.12 -9.42
C LEU A 18 -29.53 12.64 -9.24
N PHE A 19 -29.00 11.95 -8.23
CA PHE A 19 -29.55 10.64 -7.84
C PHE A 19 -29.71 10.60 -6.32
N ALA A 20 -30.97 10.76 -5.89
CA ALA A 20 -31.44 10.12 -4.68
C ALA A 20 -32.29 8.94 -5.16
N ASP A 21 -31.84 7.70 -4.92
CA ASP A 21 -32.78 6.60 -4.85
C ASP A 21 -32.32 5.55 -3.83
N THR A 22 -33.29 5.01 -3.11
CA THR A 22 -33.08 4.12 -1.96
C THR A 22 -33.01 2.68 -2.46
N TYR A 23 -31.86 2.03 -2.29
CA TYR A 23 -31.63 0.65 -2.72
C TYR A 23 -31.90 -0.34 -1.58
N VAL A 24 -32.60 -1.45 -1.86
CA VAL A 24 -32.84 -2.57 -0.94
C VAL A 24 -32.48 -3.86 -1.67
N GLU A 25 -31.55 -4.64 -1.11
CA GLU A 25 -31.09 -5.90 -1.69
C GLU A 25 -31.93 -7.10 -1.21
N PRO A 26 -32.35 -8.01 -2.11
CA PRO A 26 -32.99 -9.27 -1.73
C PRO A 26 -31.93 -10.31 -1.37
N PHE A 27 -31.85 -10.68 -0.10
CA PHE A 27 -30.85 -11.62 0.46
C PHE A 27 -31.17 -13.11 0.24
N GLU A 28 -32.05 -13.46 -0.70
CA GLU A 28 -32.53 -14.84 -0.84
C GLU A 28 -31.73 -15.69 -1.84
N ASP A 29 -30.80 -15.10 -2.60
CA ASP A 29 -29.94 -15.82 -3.56
C ASP A 29 -28.46 -15.44 -3.37
N LEU A 30 -27.63 -16.42 -2.97
CA LEU A 30 -26.20 -16.26 -2.69
C LEU A 30 -25.29 -16.70 -3.86
N ASP A 31 -25.84 -16.85 -5.08
CA ASP A 31 -25.10 -17.33 -6.26
C ASP A 31 -24.31 -16.24 -7.02
N TYR A 32 -24.26 -15.03 -6.48
CA TYR A 32 -23.39 -13.98 -7.02
C TYR A 32 -22.10 -13.91 -6.20
N CYS A 33 -21.02 -14.49 -6.73
CA CYS A 33 -19.65 -14.09 -6.38
C CYS A 33 -19.59 -12.56 -6.35
N ASN A 34 -19.35 -11.99 -5.16
CA ASN A 34 -19.20 -10.57 -4.80
C ASN A 34 -18.87 -9.58 -5.95
N MET A 35 -19.81 -9.37 -6.85
CA MET A 35 -19.83 -8.25 -7.78
C MET A 35 -21.02 -7.42 -7.35
N ALA A 36 -20.74 -6.39 -6.57
CA ALA A 36 -21.70 -5.35 -6.28
C ALA A 36 -22.01 -4.64 -7.60
N LYS A 37 -23.08 -5.05 -8.30
CA LYS A 37 -23.71 -4.22 -9.32
C LYS A 37 -24.46 -3.11 -8.62
N THR A 38 -23.74 -2.13 -8.09
CA THR A 38 -24.35 -0.89 -7.65
C THR A 38 -24.54 -0.03 -8.89
N THR A 39 -25.79 0.34 -9.21
CA THR A 39 -26.13 1.31 -10.26
C THR A 39 -25.78 2.76 -9.90
N GLY A 40 -25.11 2.99 -8.77
CA GLY A 40 -24.43 4.25 -8.51
C GLY A 40 -23.24 4.40 -9.47
N GLY A 41 -22.91 5.63 -9.86
CA GLY A 41 -21.79 5.97 -10.77
C GLY A 41 -20.38 5.62 -10.26
N TRP A 42 -20.24 4.56 -9.49
CA TRP A 42 -19.01 3.86 -9.14
C TRP A 42 -18.65 2.76 -10.15
N ASP A 43 -19.52 2.48 -11.13
CA ASP A 43 -19.24 1.63 -12.31
C ASP A 43 -18.19 2.21 -13.28
N VAL A 44 -17.42 3.21 -12.85
CA VAL A 44 -16.15 3.56 -13.51
C VAL A 44 -15.09 2.45 -13.40
N ALA A 45 -15.42 1.34 -12.74
CA ALA A 45 -14.56 0.18 -12.57
C ALA A 45 -14.52 -0.80 -13.76
N ASP A 46 -15.22 -0.57 -14.89
CA ASP A 46 -15.05 -1.41 -16.09
C ASP A 46 -14.76 -0.68 -17.42
N SER A 47 -14.82 0.66 -17.46
CA SER A 47 -14.61 1.44 -18.69
C SER A 47 -13.24 2.12 -18.82
N PHE A 48 -12.39 2.10 -17.80
CA PHE A 48 -10.94 2.31 -18.02
C PHE A 48 -10.36 0.97 -18.46
N GLY A 49 -10.24 0.83 -19.79
CA GLY A 49 -9.89 -0.38 -20.54
C GLY A 49 -9.26 -1.48 -19.70
N THR A 50 -9.89 -2.65 -19.72
CA THR A 50 -9.42 -3.90 -19.12
C THR A 50 -7.95 -4.15 -19.43
N VAL A 51 -7.05 -3.56 -18.66
CA VAL A 51 -5.65 -3.95 -18.65
C VAL A 51 -5.70 -5.30 -17.97
N ALA A 52 -5.57 -6.37 -18.76
CA ALA A 52 -5.47 -7.71 -18.23
C ALA A 52 -4.48 -7.66 -17.06
N ARG A 53 -4.93 -8.01 -15.85
CA ARG A 53 -4.06 -7.96 -14.67
C ARG A 53 -2.81 -8.75 -14.99
N GLN A 54 -1.67 -8.06 -15.07
CA GLN A 54 -0.41 -8.70 -15.41
C GLN A 54 -0.03 -9.62 -14.25
N ALA A 55 0.27 -10.88 -14.56
CA ALA A 55 0.78 -11.80 -13.55
C ALA A 55 2.09 -11.26 -12.97
N PRO A 56 2.36 -11.47 -11.67
CA PRO A 56 3.64 -11.09 -11.09
C PRO A 56 4.79 -11.72 -11.90
N SER A 57 5.82 -10.93 -12.18
CA SER A 57 7.06 -11.40 -12.79
C SER A 57 8.23 -11.08 -11.88
N GLU A 58 9.11 -12.05 -11.65
CA GLU A 58 10.35 -11.81 -10.94
C GLU A 58 11.22 -10.81 -11.70
N LYS A 59 11.71 -9.77 -11.02
CA LYS A 59 12.59 -8.75 -11.60
C LYS A 59 14.06 -9.06 -11.39
N SER A 60 14.41 -9.58 -10.22
CA SER A 60 15.76 -9.97 -9.82
C SER A 60 15.71 -10.78 -8.53
N TRP A 61 16.81 -11.47 -8.21
CA TRP A 61 17.01 -12.16 -6.94
C TRP A 61 18.38 -11.82 -6.35
N GLY A 62 18.49 -11.90 -5.03
CA GLY A 62 19.71 -11.58 -4.29
C GLY A 62 19.78 -12.35 -2.97
N ASN A 63 20.99 -12.59 -2.48
CA ASN A 63 21.21 -13.24 -1.20
C ASN A 63 21.62 -12.22 -0.15
N ALA A 64 20.86 -12.18 0.95
CA ALA A 64 21.32 -11.52 2.17
C ALA A 64 22.34 -12.40 2.88
N SER A 65 23.33 -11.77 3.51
CA SER A 65 24.34 -12.46 4.31
C SER A 65 23.78 -13.06 5.59
N GLY A 66 22.73 -12.44 6.14
CA GLY A 66 22.08 -12.83 7.38
C GLY A 66 20.66 -13.35 7.19
N GLN A 67 20.02 -13.71 8.31
CA GLN A 67 18.60 -14.07 8.34
C GLN A 67 17.76 -12.80 8.19
N THR A 68 17.16 -12.59 7.02
CA THR A 68 16.23 -11.47 6.80
C THR A 68 14.96 -11.65 7.63
N MET A 69 14.65 -10.66 8.46
CA MET A 69 13.45 -10.63 9.31
C MET A 69 12.33 -9.81 8.67
N GLN A 70 12.69 -8.69 8.05
CA GLN A 70 11.75 -7.75 7.43
C GLN A 70 12.41 -7.00 6.27
N CYS A 71 11.61 -6.52 5.30
CA CYS A 71 12.10 -5.61 4.27
C CYS A 71 11.10 -4.48 3.96
N ASP A 72 11.65 -3.36 3.50
CA ASP A 72 10.90 -2.23 2.96
C ASP A 72 11.64 -1.66 1.73
N PHE A 73 11.00 -0.81 0.93
CA PHE A 73 11.57 -0.31 -0.32
C PHE A 73 11.42 1.21 -0.46
N SER A 74 12.39 1.81 -1.14
CA SER A 74 12.31 3.22 -1.53
C SER A 74 13.07 3.43 -2.84
N GLY A 75 12.35 3.97 -3.83
CA GLY A 75 12.86 4.11 -5.20
C GLY A 75 13.23 2.76 -5.82
N ASN A 76 14.49 2.64 -6.26
CA ASN A 76 15.01 1.43 -6.91
C ASN A 76 15.76 0.50 -5.93
N TYR A 77 15.54 0.64 -4.63
CA TYR A 77 16.24 -0.13 -3.61
C TYR A 77 15.29 -0.81 -2.63
N ILE A 78 15.70 -2.00 -2.20
CA ILE A 78 15.10 -2.75 -1.08
C ILE A 78 16.06 -2.65 0.10
N TYR A 79 15.52 -2.42 1.28
CA TYR A 79 16.25 -2.42 2.55
C TYR A 79 15.74 -3.59 3.36
N ALA A 80 16.64 -4.50 3.70
CA ALA A 80 16.33 -5.71 4.44
C ALA A 80 16.97 -5.64 5.82
N ALA A 81 16.16 -5.76 6.86
CA ALA A 81 16.62 -5.95 8.23
C ALA A 81 17.05 -7.41 8.40
N ASP A 82 18.29 -7.61 8.86
CA ASP A 82 18.86 -8.91 9.17
C ASP A 82 19.44 -8.94 10.59
N ASN A 83 19.85 -10.14 11.02
CA ASN A 83 20.45 -10.34 12.35
C ASN A 83 21.77 -9.57 12.55
N ASP A 84 22.40 -9.11 11.49
CA ASP A 84 23.68 -8.38 11.52
C ASP A 84 23.51 -6.88 11.25
N GLY A 85 22.30 -6.39 10.96
CA GLY A 85 22.07 -5.01 10.54
C GLY A 85 20.99 -4.80 9.48
N VAL A 86 21.26 -3.87 8.56
CA VAL A 86 20.40 -3.55 7.42
C VAL A 86 21.19 -3.64 6.12
N ALA A 87 20.76 -4.52 5.23
CA ALA A 87 21.29 -4.69 3.89
C ALA A 87 20.48 -3.89 2.87
N LYS A 88 21.15 -3.16 1.97
CA LYS A 88 20.51 -2.40 0.87
C LYS A 88 20.76 -3.10 -0.46
N PHE A 89 19.70 -3.50 -1.15
CA PHE A 89 19.74 -4.18 -2.45
C PHE A 89 19.22 -3.32 -3.58
N SER A 90 19.83 -3.45 -4.77
CA SER A 90 19.30 -2.88 -6.00
C SER A 90 18.17 -3.75 -6.55
N ILE A 91 16.99 -3.17 -6.82
CA ILE A 91 15.85 -3.86 -7.42
C ILE A 91 16.13 -4.27 -8.88
N SER A 92 17.07 -3.62 -9.57
CA SER A 92 17.37 -3.94 -10.97
C SER A 92 18.31 -5.13 -11.11
N SER A 93 19.23 -5.34 -10.16
CA SER A 93 20.28 -6.35 -10.26
C SER A 93 20.25 -7.39 -9.17
N GLY A 94 19.43 -7.21 -8.12
CA GLY A 94 19.42 -8.05 -6.93
C GLY A 94 20.70 -7.97 -6.09
N SER A 95 21.64 -7.11 -6.46
CA SER A 95 22.94 -7.02 -5.80
C SER A 95 22.86 -6.19 -4.52
N GLN A 96 23.53 -6.64 -3.46
CA GLN A 96 23.74 -5.84 -2.27
C GLN A 96 24.68 -4.67 -2.59
N THR A 97 24.26 -3.46 -2.25
CA THR A 97 24.97 -2.19 -2.51
C THR A 97 25.53 -1.56 -1.24
N ALA A 98 24.93 -1.86 -0.09
CA ALA A 98 25.42 -1.42 1.22
C ALA A 98 24.96 -2.38 2.31
N HIS A 99 25.66 -2.36 3.45
CA HIS A 99 25.25 -3.01 4.70
C HIS A 99 25.63 -2.11 5.86
N ILE A 100 24.71 -1.91 6.79
CA ILE A 100 24.94 -1.13 8.00
C ILE A 100 24.71 -2.04 9.20
N THR A 101 25.78 -2.28 9.96
CA THR A 101 25.69 -3.07 11.19
C THR A 101 24.95 -2.31 12.28
N THR A 102 23.97 -2.96 12.90
CA THR A 102 23.31 -2.45 14.11
C THR A 102 23.86 -3.17 15.35
N THR A 103 23.75 -2.54 16.53
CA THR A 103 24.28 -3.11 17.80
C THR A 103 23.54 -4.36 18.28
N GLY A 104 22.46 -4.75 17.61
CA GLY A 104 21.77 -6.04 17.76
C GLY A 104 20.85 -6.29 16.58
N ASN A 105 20.11 -7.40 16.61
CA ASN A 105 19.36 -7.89 15.46
C ASN A 105 18.32 -6.89 15.02
N ALA A 106 18.36 -6.47 13.74
CA ALA A 106 17.32 -5.64 13.18
C ALA A 106 16.07 -6.50 12.95
N VAL A 107 14.98 -6.15 13.63
CA VAL A 107 13.73 -6.93 13.60
C VAL A 107 12.68 -6.31 12.69
N ASP A 108 12.71 -4.98 12.52
CA ASP A 108 11.76 -4.23 11.71
C ASP A 108 12.44 -3.00 11.10
N ILE A 109 11.94 -2.57 9.95
CA ILE A 109 12.45 -1.43 9.20
C ILE A 109 11.32 -0.68 8.51
N ALA A 110 11.37 0.64 8.59
CA ALA A 110 10.48 1.54 7.84
C ALA A 110 11.30 2.65 7.18
N ILE A 111 11.03 2.90 5.89
CA ILE A 111 11.70 3.94 5.12
C ILE A 111 10.77 5.14 4.95
N SER A 112 11.23 6.33 5.32
CA SER A 112 10.53 7.58 5.06
C SER A 112 11.45 8.61 4.42
N GLY A 113 11.22 8.88 3.14
CA GLY A 113 12.07 9.74 2.34
C GLY A 113 13.50 9.21 2.28
N SER A 114 14.42 9.92 2.92
CA SER A 114 15.86 9.61 2.96
C SER A 114 16.30 8.90 4.24
N TYR A 115 15.40 8.62 5.18
CA TYR A 115 15.72 8.03 6.49
C TYR A 115 15.19 6.60 6.61
N ALA A 116 15.93 5.76 7.34
CA ALA A 116 15.51 4.42 7.73
C ALA A 116 15.34 4.34 9.26
N TYR A 117 14.15 3.94 9.70
CA TYR A 117 13.84 3.67 11.10
C TYR A 117 13.97 2.18 11.33
N VAL A 118 14.91 1.79 12.17
CA VAL A 118 15.23 0.37 12.42
C VAL A 118 14.96 0.05 13.89
N ALA A 119 14.12 -0.94 14.13
CA ALA A 119 13.94 -1.52 15.45
C ALA A 119 14.96 -2.64 15.66
N SER A 120 15.68 -2.61 16.78
CA SER A 120 16.63 -3.65 17.16
C SER A 120 16.16 -4.39 18.42
N SER A 121 16.38 -5.71 18.44
CA SER A 121 16.08 -6.55 19.62
C SER A 121 16.96 -6.25 20.83
N SER A 122 18.07 -5.53 20.67
CA SER A 122 18.98 -5.16 21.76
C SER A 122 18.66 -3.75 22.28
N ASN A 123 17.55 -3.55 23.00
CA ASN A 123 17.20 -2.37 23.82
C ASN A 123 17.53 -0.95 23.29
N PHE A 124 17.77 -0.74 21.99
CA PHE A 124 18.18 0.54 21.41
C PHE A 124 17.51 0.75 20.07
N TYR A 125 16.76 1.84 19.94
CA TYR A 125 16.30 2.36 18.65
C TYR A 125 17.47 3.15 18.03
N SER A 126 17.88 2.81 16.81
CA SER A 126 18.91 3.54 16.06
C SER A 126 18.28 4.15 14.81
N VAL A 127 18.49 5.46 14.62
CA VAL A 127 18.14 6.17 13.38
C VAL A 127 19.36 6.16 12.47
N LEU A 128 19.18 5.72 11.22
CA LEU A 128 20.23 5.64 10.21
C LEU A 128 19.86 6.46 8.97
#